data_AF-A0A838PYQ3-F1
#
_entry.id   AF-A0A838PYQ3-F1
#
_cell.length_a   1.000
_cell.length_b   1.000
_cell.length_c   1.000
_cell.angle_alpha   90.00
_cell.angle_beta   90.00
_cell.angle_gamma   90.00
#
_symmetry.space_group_name_H-M   'P 1'
#
loop_
_entity.id
_entity.type
_entity.pdbx_description
1 polymer ?
#
loop_
_entity_poly.entity_id
_entity_poly.type
_entity_poly.pdbx_seq_one_letter_code
_entity_poly.pdbx_strand_id
1 'polypeptide(L)'
;MTGTPSVVASTLTHQFEGAWRDDTPIFGCCRRSVGVAIEGTDVLAVATLDPAARVRALRQAVDAQLPGHLDTHRCCAGHLADLAFDLPDLLAPATGP
;
A
#
# COMPACT_ATOMS: atom_id res chain seq x y z
N MET A 1 -23.61 -0.93 9.44
CA MET A 1 -23.11 -0.22 8.25
C MET A 1 -21.63 -0.54 8.13
N THR A 2 -21.27 -1.55 7.33
CA THR A 2 -19.91 -2.14 7.33
C THR A 2 -19.53 -2.51 5.89
N GLY A 3 -19.68 -1.56 4.96
CA GLY A 3 -19.45 -1.79 3.52
C GLY A 3 -18.19 -1.15 2.94
N THR A 4 -17.56 -0.20 3.63
CA THR A 4 -16.52 0.68 3.07
C THR A 4 -15.08 0.13 3.12
N PRO A 5 -14.61 -0.58 4.17
CA PRO A 5 -13.21 -0.98 4.25
C PRO A 5 -12.82 -2.07 3.23
N SER A 6 -13.78 -2.92 2.83
CA SER A 6 -13.51 -4.00 1.87
C SER A 6 -13.26 -3.51 0.44
N VAL A 7 -13.98 -2.49 -0.03
CA VAL A 7 -13.84 -2.00 -1.41
C VAL A 7 -12.52 -1.28 -1.60
N VAL A 8 -12.12 -0.46 -0.63
CA VAL A 8 -10.85 0.27 -0.65
C VAL A 8 -9.67 -0.70 -0.67
N ALA A 9 -9.67 -1.70 0.23
CA ALA A 9 -8.60 -2.69 0.27
C ALA A 9 -8.48 -3.49 -1.03
N SER A 10 -9.62 -3.87 -1.65
CA SER A 10 -9.63 -4.54 -2.95
C SER A 10 -9.06 -3.67 -4.07
N THR A 11 -9.46 -2.39 -4.14
CA THR A 11 -8.92 -1.45 -5.15
C THR A 11 -7.41 -1.27 -5.02
N LEU A 12 -6.91 -1.10 -3.80
CA LEU A 12 -5.48 -0.93 -3.55
C LEU A 12 -4.68 -2.20 -3.87
N THR A 13 -5.24 -3.37 -3.56
CA THR A 13 -4.60 -4.66 -3.85
C THR A 13 -4.56 -4.95 -5.35
N HIS A 14 -5.60 -4.55 -6.10
CA HIS A 14 -5.67 -4.73 -7.54
C HIS A 14 -4.52 -4.04 -8.30
N GLN A 15 -3.97 -2.94 -7.76
CA GLN A 15 -2.77 -2.28 -8.33
C GLN A 15 -1.52 -3.19 -8.35
N PHE A 16 -1.54 -4.29 -7.59
CA PHE A 16 -0.42 -5.23 -7.48
C PHE A 16 -0.71 -6.62 -8.04
N GLU A 17 -1.85 -6.84 -8.68
CA GLU A 17 -2.17 -8.12 -9.32
C GLU A 17 -1.36 -8.34 -10.60
N GLY A 18 -1.02 -7.27 -11.32
CA GLY A 18 -0.18 -7.29 -12.51
C GLY A 18 1.26 -7.77 -12.24
N ALA A 19 1.99 -8.05 -13.33
CA ALA A 19 3.41 -8.40 -13.25
C ALA A 19 4.34 -7.19 -13.07
N TRP A 20 3.83 -5.98 -13.31
CA TRP A 20 4.59 -4.72 -13.36
C TRP A 20 3.77 -3.57 -12.80
N ARG A 21 4.46 -2.59 -12.18
CA ARG A 21 3.95 -1.27 -11.81
C ARG A 21 5.06 -0.26 -12.07
N ASP A 22 4.78 0.76 -12.86
CA ASP A 22 5.73 1.84 -13.19
C ASP A 22 7.13 1.31 -13.56
N ASP A 23 7.18 0.40 -14.53
CA ASP A 23 8.39 -0.30 -15.01
C ASP A 23 9.14 -1.15 -13.97
N THR A 24 8.59 -1.27 -12.75
CA THR A 24 9.15 -2.10 -11.67
C THR A 24 8.38 -3.42 -11.57
N PRO A 25 9.07 -4.59 -11.55
CA PRO A 25 8.38 -5.88 -11.46
C PRO A 25 7.73 -6.08 -10.08
N ILE A 26 6.58 -6.76 -10.10
CA ILE A 26 5.83 -7.14 -8.89
C ILE A 26 5.97 -8.65 -8.67
N PHE A 27 6.63 -9.01 -7.57
CA PHE A 27 6.81 -10.39 -7.11
C PHE A 27 5.78 -10.79 -6.06
N GLY A 28 5.71 -12.08 -5.74
CA GLY A 28 4.85 -12.59 -4.68
C GLY A 28 5.10 -11.94 -3.31
N CYS A 29 6.36 -11.65 -2.97
CA CYS A 29 6.71 -10.93 -1.74
C CYS A 29 6.22 -9.48 -1.73
N CYS A 30 6.17 -8.81 -2.89
CA CYS A 30 5.62 -7.46 -3.02
C CYS A 30 4.12 -7.46 -2.71
N ARG A 31 3.36 -8.38 -3.35
CA ARG A 31 1.91 -8.54 -3.12
C ARG A 31 1.60 -8.82 -1.66
N ARG A 32 2.36 -9.72 -1.04
CA ARG A 32 2.21 -10.05 0.38
C ARG A 32 2.49 -8.84 1.28
N SER A 33 3.57 -8.10 1.02
CA SER A 33 3.93 -6.92 1.82
C SER A 33 2.86 -5.83 1.72
N VAL A 34 2.33 -5.57 0.52
CA VAL A 34 1.25 -4.62 0.31
C VAL A 34 -0.04 -5.07 1.01
N GLY A 35 -0.42 -6.35 0.87
CA GLY A 35 -1.59 -6.90 1.56
C GLY A 35 -1.48 -6.70 3.07
N VAL A 36 -0.33 -7.03 3.65
CA VAL A 36 -0.04 -6.80 5.08
C VAL A 36 -0.14 -5.31 5.46
N ALA A 37 0.39 -4.41 4.63
CA ALA A 37 0.30 -2.97 4.88
C ALA A 37 -1.16 -2.48 4.88
N ILE A 38 -1.96 -2.92 3.90
CA ILE A 38 -3.37 -2.52 3.76
C ILE A 38 -4.21 -3.10 4.91
N GLU A 39 -4.02 -4.38 5.26
CA GLU A 39 -4.74 -5.05 6.35
C GLU A 39 -4.31 -4.53 7.72
N GLY A 40 -3.04 -4.15 7.88
CA GLY A 40 -2.45 -3.68 9.12
C GLY A 40 -2.60 -2.19 9.39
N THR A 41 -3.24 -1.42 8.50
CA THR A 41 -3.44 0.03 8.67
C THR A 41 -4.88 0.47 8.39
N ASP A 42 -5.30 1.57 9.02
CA ASP A 42 -6.45 2.34 8.55
C ASP A 42 -5.99 3.21 7.37
N VAL A 43 -6.13 2.69 6.16
CA VAL A 43 -5.67 3.35 4.92
C VAL A 43 -6.30 4.73 4.70
N LEU A 44 -7.53 4.97 5.20
CA LEU A 44 -8.18 6.28 5.10
C LEU A 44 -7.52 7.28 6.04
N ALA A 45 -7.22 6.86 7.28
CA ALA A 45 -6.48 7.70 8.22
C ALA A 45 -5.05 7.96 7.72
N VAL A 46 -4.36 6.93 7.22
CA VAL A 46 -3.00 7.04 6.67
C VAL A 46 -2.96 8.04 5.51
N ALA A 47 -3.94 8.03 4.61
CA ALA A 47 -3.99 8.94 3.45
C ALA A 47 -3.92 10.43 3.83
N THR A 48 -4.40 10.80 5.02
CA THR A 48 -4.40 12.19 5.48
C THR A 48 -3.06 12.67 6.04
N LEU A 49 -2.09 11.76 6.21
CA LEU A 49 -0.77 12.08 6.75
C LEU A 49 0.15 12.71 5.68
N ASP A 50 1.22 13.35 6.13
CA ASP A 50 2.30 13.78 5.24
C ASP A 50 2.99 12.56 4.58
N PRO A 51 3.66 12.73 3.43
CA PRO A 51 4.24 11.62 2.69
C PRO A 51 5.21 10.76 3.51
N ALA A 52 6.06 11.38 4.33
CA ALA A 52 7.01 10.62 5.14
C ALA A 52 6.31 9.82 6.25
N ALA A 53 5.27 10.37 6.86
CA ALA A 53 4.44 9.67 7.83
C ALA A 53 3.65 8.50 7.21
N ARG A 54 3.13 8.65 5.98
CA ARG A 54 2.49 7.54 5.24
C ARG A 54 3.43 6.37 5.02
N VAL A 55 4.62 6.65 4.50
CA VAL A 55 5.66 5.63 4.29
C VAL A 55 5.99 4.92 5.60
N ARG A 56 6.21 5.68 6.70
CA ARG A 56 6.50 5.09 8.01
C ARG A 56 5.36 4.19 8.50
N ALA A 57 4.11 4.62 8.41
CA ALA A 57 2.96 3.86 8.87
C ALA A 57 2.82 2.53 8.11
N LEU A 58 2.91 2.55 6.77
CA LEU A 58 2.82 1.34 5.95
C LEU A 58 3.99 0.38 6.22
N ARG A 59 5.22 0.91 6.36
CA ARG A 59 6.39 0.09 6.69
C ARG A 59 6.26 -0.55 8.08
N GLN A 60 5.81 0.20 9.08
CA GLN A 60 5.62 -0.32 10.44
C GLN A 60 4.60 -1.46 10.48
N ALA A 61 3.49 -1.35 9.73
CA ALA A 61 2.52 -2.43 9.63
C ALA A 61 3.11 -3.71 9.03
N VAL A 62 3.98 -3.57 8.03
CA VAL A 62 4.70 -4.71 7.44
C VAL A 62 5.74 -5.27 8.38
N ASP A 63 6.58 -4.45 8.99
CA ASP A 63 7.63 -4.91 9.92
C ASP A 63 7.04 -5.59 11.16
N ALA A 64 5.84 -5.23 11.59
CA ALA A 64 5.15 -5.90 12.69
C ALA A 64 4.77 -7.36 12.37
N GLN A 65 4.52 -7.70 11.10
CA GLN A 65 4.13 -9.06 10.69
C GLN A 65 5.24 -9.81 9.94
N LEU A 66 6.15 -9.08 9.29
CA LEU A 66 7.25 -9.57 8.46
C LEU A 66 8.57 -8.89 8.87
N PRO A 67 9.05 -9.11 10.12
CA PRO A 67 10.20 -8.39 10.65
C PRO A 67 11.46 -8.60 9.80
N GLY A 68 12.15 -7.50 9.47
CA GLY A 68 13.37 -7.50 8.65
C GLY A 68 13.15 -7.76 7.15
N HIS A 69 11.90 -7.97 6.72
CA HIS A 69 11.60 -8.24 5.32
C HIS A 69 11.94 -7.05 4.42
N LEU A 70 11.58 -5.84 4.84
CA LEU A 70 11.76 -4.61 4.06
C LEU A 70 13.22 -4.17 3.95
N ASP A 71 14.06 -4.54 4.92
CA ASP A 71 15.50 -4.29 4.86
C ASP A 71 16.19 -5.20 3.85
N THR A 72 15.64 -6.40 3.65
CA THR A 72 16.18 -7.40 2.71
C THR A 72 15.63 -7.21 1.29
N HIS A 73 14.39 -6.73 1.14
CA HIS A 73 13.68 -6.66 -0.13
C HIS A 73 13.40 -5.22 -0.55
N ARG A 74 14.38 -4.61 -1.23
CA ARG A 74 14.29 -3.23 -1.73
C ARG A 74 13.07 -2.95 -2.61
N CYS A 75 12.61 -3.93 -3.41
CA CYS A 75 11.43 -3.77 -4.25
C CYS A 75 10.15 -3.66 -3.43
N CYS A 76 10.03 -4.38 -2.31
CA CYS A 76 8.87 -4.30 -1.43
C CYS A 76 8.83 -2.94 -0.72
N ALA A 77 9.99 -2.46 -0.25
CA ALA A 77 10.11 -1.13 0.34
C ALA A 77 9.77 -0.01 -0.67
N GLY A 78 10.20 -0.14 -1.93
CA GLY A 78 9.86 0.79 -3.02
C GLY A 78 8.36 0.82 -3.30
N HIS A 79 7.75 -0.34 -3.53
CA HIS A 79 6.31 -0.47 -3.79
C HIS A 79 5.43 0.10 -2.65
N LEU A 80 5.88 -0.01 -1.39
CA LEU A 80 5.20 0.63 -0.26
C LEU A 80 5.36 2.16 -0.27
N ALA A 81 6.50 2.67 -0.72
CA ALA A 81 6.71 4.09 -0.89
C ALA A 81 5.82 4.64 -2.01
N ASP A 82 5.78 3.97 -3.17
CA ASP A 82 4.92 4.34 -4.30
C ASP A 82 3.45 4.34 -3.88
N LEU A 83 3.01 3.28 -3.20
CA LEU A 83 1.68 3.21 -2.62
C LEU A 83 1.41 4.36 -1.62
N ALA A 84 2.38 4.72 -0.79
CA ALA A 84 2.25 5.84 0.14
C ALA A 84 2.02 7.16 -0.59
N PHE A 85 2.73 7.41 -1.71
CA PHE A 85 2.57 8.62 -2.51
C PHE A 85 1.21 8.67 -3.19
N ASP A 86 0.80 7.56 -3.79
CA ASP A 86 -0.43 7.49 -4.60
C ASP A 86 -1.71 7.36 -3.76
N LEU A 87 -1.59 6.98 -2.48
CA LEU A 87 -2.74 6.72 -1.60
C LEU A 87 -3.83 7.81 -1.65
N PRO A 88 -3.52 9.12 -1.54
CA PRO A 88 -4.54 10.17 -1.59
C PRO A 88 -5.30 10.20 -2.91
N ASP A 89 -4.59 10.02 -4.03
CA ASP A 89 -5.17 10.06 -5.37
C ASP A 89 -5.99 8.81 -5.67
N LEU A 90 -5.51 7.63 -5.22
CA LEU A 90 -6.23 6.36 -5.34
C LEU A 90 -7.52 6.32 -4.52
N LEU A 91 -7.60 7.12 -3.45
CA LEU A 91 -8.75 7.20 -2.55
C LEU A 91 -9.66 8.40 -2.84
N ALA A 92 -9.20 9.35 -3.65
CA ALA A 92 -10.04 10.44 -4.10
C ALA A 92 -11.26 9.84 -4.83
N PRO A 93 -12.48 10.34 -4.58
CA PRO A 93 -13.61 9.96 -5.41
C PRO A 93 -13.23 10.27 -6.86
N ALA A 94 -13.51 9.35 -7.79
CA ALA A 94 -13.23 9.54 -9.20
C ALA A 94 -14.02 10.75 -9.72
N THR A 95 -13.49 11.94 -9.52
CA THR A 95 -13.96 13.17 -10.13
C THR A 95 -13.44 13.17 -11.56
N GLY A 96 -14.16 12.47 -12.42
CA GLY A 96 -14.08 12.73 -13.85
C GLY A 96 -14.73 14.08 -14.19
N PRO A 97 -14.33 14.74 -15.28
CA PRO A 97 -15.10 15.83 -15.87
C PRO A 97 -16.48 15.36 -16.35
#